data_AF-C0FSE1-F1
#
_entry.id   AF-C0FSE1-F1
#
_cell.length_a   1.000
_cell.length_b   1.000
_cell.length_c   1.000
_cell.angle_alpha   90.00
_cell.angle_beta   90.00
_cell.angle_gamma   90.00
#
_symmetry.space_group_name_H-M   'P 1'
#
loop_
_entity.id
_entity.type
_entity.pdbx_description
1 polymer ?
#
loop_
_entity_poly.entity_id
_entity_poly.type
_entity_poly.pdbx_seq_one_letter_code
_entity_poly.pdbx_strand_id
1 'polypeptide(L)'
;MERIIKSDTYAGKLVQGKTSITARDENNRIHKPEDDWVVKEEAHEPLITPEIMKEAARVRRKLREQTKSHAHPTKGCPIGENVFDKVLYCGVCGRKMTRHSYVKHYADDSKNRMDGYFCMNGGATKTDNCPSSNRISKSALTDILFALFEKEFDVGLKKQRMYLDTARAIIRHKKQELEQSLHAVVCTKLRLAEEESGKYMAYRMGNLSQKDYVEYKMCKENRLRDLEKQEKNFREQEVSLERDGETYLKAVRALIKLKNEQVLTRELIESLIDKIYVYPGKRVEVLFTYSDALVERQVKK
;
A
#
# COMPACT_ATOMS: atom_id res chain seq x y z
N MET A 1 -40.89 -8.64 5.09
CA MET A 1 -41.85 -8.92 6.19
C MET A 1 -41.30 -8.48 7.55
N GLU A 2 -40.18 -9.04 8.02
CA GLU A 2 -39.66 -8.75 9.38
C GLU A 2 -39.36 -7.26 9.65
N ARG A 3 -38.90 -6.51 8.65
CA ARG A 3 -38.64 -5.06 8.74
C ARG A 3 -39.90 -4.24 9.02
N ILE A 4 -41.06 -4.68 8.53
CA ILE A 4 -42.36 -4.01 8.72
C ILE A 4 -42.84 -4.26 10.16
N ILE A 5 -42.79 -5.53 10.60
CA ILE A 5 -43.20 -5.93 11.95
C ILE A 5 -42.35 -5.23 13.02
N LYS A 6 -41.04 -5.03 12.77
CA LYS A 6 -40.10 -4.36 13.70
C LYS A 6 -40.23 -2.82 13.74
N SER A 7 -41.05 -2.20 12.89
CA SER A 7 -41.16 -0.74 12.83
C SER A 7 -42.32 -0.22 13.69
N ASP A 8 -42.03 0.72 14.57
CA ASP A 8 -43.05 1.41 15.38
C ASP A 8 -43.73 2.57 14.64
N THR A 9 -43.27 2.90 13.44
CA THR A 9 -43.90 3.91 12.59
C THR A 9 -45.35 3.56 12.28
N TYR A 10 -45.67 2.29 12.05
CA TYR A 10 -47.06 1.88 11.77
C TYR A 10 -48.00 2.11 12.96
N ALA A 11 -47.45 2.18 14.17
CA ALA A 11 -48.17 2.49 15.41
C ALA A 11 -48.33 4.01 15.67
N GLY A 12 -47.96 4.87 14.72
CA GLY A 12 -48.01 6.32 14.90
C GLY A 12 -46.80 6.90 15.63
N LYS A 13 -45.73 6.11 15.86
CA LYS A 13 -44.53 6.55 16.61
C LYS A 13 -43.40 6.96 15.67
N LEU A 14 -42.77 8.09 15.97
CA LEU A 14 -41.53 8.49 15.30
C LEU A 14 -40.33 8.09 16.17
N VAL A 15 -39.50 7.18 15.67
CA VAL A 15 -38.28 6.72 16.37
C VAL A 15 -37.04 7.12 15.57
N GLN A 16 -36.21 7.97 16.16
CA GLN A 16 -34.99 8.52 15.56
C GLN A 16 -33.76 8.26 16.45
N GLY A 17 -32.56 8.43 15.87
CA GLY A 17 -31.30 8.30 16.63
C GLY A 17 -30.80 6.87 16.86
N LYS A 18 -31.37 5.86 16.18
CA LYS A 18 -30.99 4.44 16.34
C LYS A 18 -29.51 4.13 16.09
N THR A 19 -28.83 4.96 15.31
CA THR A 19 -27.39 4.83 15.02
C THR A 19 -26.72 6.19 15.07
N SER A 20 -25.51 6.26 15.63
CA SER A 20 -24.59 7.39 15.42
C SER A 20 -23.46 6.99 14.50
N ILE A 21 -23.00 7.94 13.68
CA ILE A 21 -21.81 7.80 12.85
C ILE A 21 -20.81 8.85 13.35
N THR A 22 -19.67 8.42 13.86
CA THR A 22 -18.50 9.31 14.02
C THR A 22 -17.71 9.24 12.72
N ALA A 23 -17.44 10.41 12.14
CA ALA A 23 -17.16 10.63 10.71
C ALA A 23 -15.83 10.05 10.14
N ARG A 24 -15.29 8.94 10.66
CA ARG A 24 -13.99 8.40 10.23
C ARG A 24 -13.99 7.07 9.47
N ASP A 25 -14.96 6.17 9.66
CA ASP A 25 -15.12 4.97 8.82
C ASP A 25 -16.53 4.32 8.97
N GLU A 26 -16.87 3.34 8.13
CA GLU A 26 -18.13 2.59 8.21
C GLU A 26 -18.21 1.60 9.40
N ASN A 27 -17.08 1.22 10.01
CA ASN A 27 -17.01 0.40 11.23
C ASN A 27 -17.44 1.21 12.49
N ASN A 28 -17.43 2.53 12.42
CA ASN A 28 -17.84 3.41 13.52
C ASN A 28 -19.36 3.63 13.62
N ARG A 29 -20.17 2.84 12.90
CA ARG A 29 -21.62 2.86 13.06
C ARG A 29 -22.01 2.17 14.36
N ILE A 30 -22.19 2.97 15.41
CA ILE A 30 -22.63 2.48 16.71
C ILE A 30 -24.16 2.39 16.69
N HIS A 31 -24.69 1.18 16.89
CA HIS A 31 -26.11 0.98 17.20
C HIS A 31 -26.33 1.35 18.66
N LYS A 32 -27.13 2.40 18.90
CA LYS A 32 -27.43 2.86 20.25
C LYS A 32 -28.43 1.94 20.95
N PRO A 33 -28.34 1.75 22.28
CA PRO A 33 -29.38 1.04 23.04
C PRO A 33 -30.73 1.75 22.88
N GLU A 34 -31.83 1.02 23.09
CA GLU A 34 -33.20 1.53 22.87
C GLU A 34 -33.54 2.73 23.77
N ASP A 35 -32.93 2.79 24.95
CA ASP A 35 -33.10 3.88 25.93
C ASP A 35 -32.51 5.22 25.44
N ASP A 36 -31.54 5.17 24.51
CA ASP A 36 -30.92 6.35 23.91
C ASP A 36 -31.66 6.81 22.63
N TRP A 37 -32.75 6.13 22.25
CA TRP A 37 -33.52 6.48 21.06
C TRP A 37 -34.43 7.66 21.36
N VAL A 38 -34.53 8.59 20.40
CA VAL A 38 -35.50 9.68 20.49
C VAL A 38 -36.83 9.16 19.95
N VAL A 39 -37.78 8.92 20.85
CA VAL A 39 -39.12 8.43 20.53
C VAL A 39 -40.13 9.54 20.76
N LYS A 40 -40.87 9.90 19.71
CA LYS A 40 -42.05 10.75 19.81
C LYS A 40 -43.30 9.89 19.58
N GLU A 41 -44.09 9.76 20.63
CA GLU A 41 -45.40 9.14 20.60
C GLU A 41 -46.39 10.02 19.81
N GLU A 42 -47.40 9.40 19.17
CA GLU A 42 -48.47 10.10 18.42
C GLU A 42 -47.98 11.12 17.39
N ALA A 43 -46.91 10.78 16.67
CA ALA A 43 -46.34 11.63 15.63
C ALA A 43 -47.23 11.72 14.37
N HIS A 44 -48.09 10.74 14.13
CA HIS A 44 -49.09 10.71 13.06
C HIS A 44 -50.18 9.67 13.35
N GLU A 45 -51.25 9.68 12.55
CA GLU A 45 -52.34 8.70 12.65
C GLU A 45 -51.80 7.26 12.46
N PRO A 46 -52.05 6.34 13.43
CA PRO A 46 -51.62 4.96 13.32
C PRO A 46 -52.28 4.23 12.15
N LEU A 47 -51.50 3.42 11.44
CA LEU A 47 -51.99 2.56 10.35
C LEU A 47 -52.49 1.20 10.84
N ILE A 48 -52.22 0.85 12.11
CA ILE A 48 -52.60 -0.43 12.72
C ILE A 48 -53.34 -0.20 14.04
N THR A 49 -54.26 -1.11 14.37
CA THR A 49 -55.00 -1.06 15.63
C THR A 49 -54.13 -1.44 16.85
N PRO A 50 -54.53 -1.05 18.06
CA PRO A 50 -53.83 -1.45 19.30
C PRO A 50 -53.70 -2.97 19.48
N GLU A 51 -54.68 -3.74 19.01
CA GLU A 51 -54.66 -5.21 19.06
C GLU A 51 -53.56 -5.79 18.16
N ILE A 52 -53.45 -5.29 16.93
CA ILE A 52 -52.40 -5.68 15.98
C ILE A 52 -51.02 -5.25 16.52
N MET A 53 -50.94 -4.10 17.18
CA MET A 53 -49.71 -3.63 17.82
C MET A 53 -49.25 -4.59 18.92
N LYS A 54 -50.16 -5.04 19.78
CA LYS A 54 -49.87 -6.00 20.85
C LYS A 54 -49.40 -7.35 20.30
N GLU A 55 -50.04 -7.81 19.23
CA GLU A 55 -49.65 -9.05 18.54
C GLU A 55 -48.27 -8.91 17.86
N ALA A 56 -48.01 -7.79 17.20
CA ALA A 56 -46.70 -7.50 16.61
C ALA A 56 -45.60 -7.47 17.69
N ALA A 57 -45.85 -6.86 18.85
CA ALA A 57 -44.91 -6.85 19.97
C ALA A 57 -44.61 -8.27 20.50
N ARG A 58 -45.63 -9.14 20.59
CA ARG A 58 -45.46 -10.56 20.95
C ARG A 58 -44.58 -11.30 19.94
N VAL A 59 -44.82 -11.11 18.65
CA VAL A 59 -44.02 -11.70 17.56
C VAL A 59 -42.58 -11.19 17.60
N ARG A 60 -42.35 -9.87 17.80
CA ARG A 60 -41.01 -9.29 17.97
C ARG A 60 -40.26 -9.90 19.15
N ARG A 61 -40.93 -10.10 20.29
CA ARG A 61 -40.30 -10.71 21.48
C ARG A 61 -39.85 -12.14 21.18
N LYS A 62 -40.72 -12.95 20.56
CA LYS A 62 -40.38 -14.32 20.15
C LYS A 62 -39.22 -14.36 19.15
N LEU A 63 -39.20 -13.44 18.18
CA LEU A 63 -38.08 -13.27 17.25
C LEU A 63 -36.79 -12.87 17.96
N ARG A 64 -36.84 -11.96 18.94
CA ARG A 64 -35.66 -11.58 19.76
C ARG A 64 -35.14 -12.75 20.59
N GLU A 65 -36.02 -13.52 21.21
CA GLU A 65 -35.64 -14.71 21.99
C GLU A 65 -35.01 -15.79 21.09
N GLN A 66 -35.59 -16.05 19.92
CA GLN A 66 -35.00 -16.92 18.91
C GLN A 66 -33.65 -16.38 18.40
N THR A 67 -33.52 -15.08 18.17
CA THR A 67 -32.25 -14.50 17.68
C THR A 67 -31.18 -14.47 18.78
N LYS A 68 -31.56 -14.30 20.05
CA LYS A 68 -30.65 -14.36 21.21
C LYS A 68 -30.09 -15.77 21.41
N SER A 69 -30.86 -16.81 21.11
CA SER A 69 -30.41 -18.21 21.25
C SER A 69 -29.49 -18.67 20.11
N HIS A 70 -29.55 -18.02 18.94
CA HIS A 70 -28.61 -18.28 17.86
C HIS A 70 -27.33 -17.46 18.06
N ALA A 71 -26.24 -18.12 18.42
CA ALA A 71 -24.92 -17.52 18.34
C ALA A 71 -24.70 -16.97 16.92
N HIS A 72 -24.23 -15.72 16.79
CA HIS A 72 -23.86 -15.15 15.49
C HIS A 72 -23.01 -16.17 14.72
N PRO A 73 -23.25 -16.42 13.42
CA PRO A 73 -22.59 -17.51 12.68
C PRO A 73 -21.06 -17.47 12.76
N THR A 74 -20.49 -16.27 13.00
CA THR A 74 -19.05 -16.03 13.14
C THR A 74 -18.55 -15.88 14.58
N LYS A 75 -19.40 -16.12 15.60
CA LYS A 75 -19.02 -16.04 17.02
C LYS A 75 -17.87 -17.03 17.29
N GLY A 76 -16.74 -16.52 17.79
CA GLY A 76 -15.50 -17.29 18.00
C GLY A 76 -14.53 -17.31 16.81
N CYS A 77 -14.93 -16.80 15.64
CA CYS A 77 -14.07 -16.73 14.44
C CYS A 77 -14.04 -15.30 13.88
N PRO A 78 -13.38 -14.33 14.54
CA PRO A 78 -13.31 -12.95 14.06
C PRO A 78 -12.58 -12.85 12.71
N ILE A 79 -12.86 -11.78 11.96
CA ILE A 79 -12.14 -11.47 10.72
C ILE A 79 -10.81 -10.82 11.13
N GLY A 80 -9.69 -11.49 10.85
CA GLY A 80 -8.36 -10.94 11.08
C GLY A 80 -7.97 -9.84 10.07
N GLU A 81 -6.85 -9.17 10.31
CA GLU A 81 -6.30 -8.13 9.44
C GLU A 81 -6.05 -8.65 8.00
N ASN A 82 -6.26 -7.79 7.00
CA ASN A 82 -5.90 -8.06 5.60
C ASN A 82 -4.47 -7.61 5.31
N VAL A 83 -3.49 -8.49 5.53
CA VAL A 83 -2.06 -8.20 5.32
C VAL A 83 -1.67 -7.87 3.88
N PHE A 84 -2.51 -8.24 2.90
CA PHE A 84 -2.26 -8.03 1.46
C PHE A 84 -3.06 -6.85 0.87
N ASP A 85 -3.73 -6.05 1.69
CA ASP A 85 -4.71 -5.06 1.21
C ASP A 85 -4.13 -4.05 0.20
N LYS A 86 -2.92 -3.56 0.41
CA LYS A 86 -2.33 -2.52 -0.45
C LYS A 86 -1.52 -3.06 -1.63
N VAL A 87 -1.20 -4.35 -1.61
CA VAL A 87 -0.22 -4.93 -2.54
C VAL A 87 -0.80 -5.93 -3.53
N LEU A 88 -2.06 -6.38 -3.37
CA LEU A 88 -2.60 -7.48 -4.18
C LEU A 88 -3.46 -7.02 -5.35
N TYR A 89 -3.03 -7.36 -6.57
CA TYR A 89 -3.62 -6.94 -7.84
C TYR A 89 -3.85 -8.15 -8.77
N CYS A 90 -4.80 -7.99 -9.69
CA CYS A 90 -5.02 -8.95 -10.78
C CYS A 90 -3.98 -8.73 -11.88
N GLY A 91 -3.24 -9.78 -12.25
CA GLY A 91 -2.24 -9.71 -13.33
C GLY A 91 -2.83 -9.56 -14.73
N VAL A 92 -4.14 -9.78 -14.92
CA VAL A 92 -4.81 -9.66 -16.23
C VAL A 92 -5.33 -8.24 -16.46
N CYS A 93 -6.11 -7.70 -15.52
CA CYS A 93 -6.75 -6.38 -15.67
C CYS A 93 -6.14 -5.28 -14.79
N GLY A 94 -5.12 -5.57 -14.00
CA GLY A 94 -4.45 -4.61 -13.10
C GLY A 94 -5.27 -4.17 -11.87
N ARG A 95 -6.55 -4.55 -11.77
CA ARG A 95 -7.43 -4.12 -10.68
C ARG A 95 -7.03 -4.76 -9.34
N LYS A 96 -7.15 -4.01 -8.25
CA LYS A 96 -6.99 -4.51 -6.88
C LYS A 96 -7.90 -5.73 -6.63
N MET A 97 -7.34 -6.76 -6.00
CA MET A 97 -8.09 -7.96 -5.65
C MET A 97 -8.99 -7.73 -4.43
N THR A 98 -10.17 -8.35 -4.43
CA THR A 98 -11.14 -8.25 -3.34
C THR A 98 -11.01 -9.43 -2.40
N ARG A 99 -10.90 -9.17 -1.10
CA ARG A 99 -10.91 -10.21 -0.08
C ARG A 99 -12.30 -10.85 0.01
N HIS A 100 -12.33 -12.17 0.05
CA HIS A 100 -13.50 -12.97 0.34
C HIS A 100 -13.24 -13.78 1.61
N SER A 101 -14.12 -13.67 2.61
CA SER A 101 -14.01 -14.37 3.89
C SER A 101 -15.34 -14.96 4.31
N TYR A 102 -15.37 -16.23 4.67
CA TYR A 102 -16.56 -16.91 5.19
C TYR A 102 -16.19 -17.94 6.25
N VAL A 103 -17.15 -18.32 7.09
CA VAL A 103 -16.96 -19.38 8.10
C VAL A 103 -17.54 -20.68 7.54
N LYS A 104 -16.70 -21.73 7.51
CA LYS A 104 -17.10 -23.08 7.14
C LYS A 104 -17.33 -23.89 8.41
N HIS A 105 -18.48 -24.54 8.46
CA HIS A 105 -18.82 -25.52 9.50
C HIS A 105 -18.48 -26.92 9.00
N TYR A 106 -17.89 -27.72 9.87
CA TYR A 106 -17.51 -29.10 9.58
C TYR A 106 -18.40 -30.08 10.34
N ALA A 107 -18.33 -31.36 9.96
CA ALA A 107 -19.15 -32.41 10.56
C ALA A 107 -18.78 -32.72 12.02
N ASP A 108 -17.59 -32.31 12.46
CA ASP A 108 -17.08 -32.44 13.84
C ASP A 108 -17.44 -31.22 14.72
N ASP A 109 -18.43 -30.41 14.30
CA ASP A 109 -18.81 -29.13 14.89
C ASP A 109 -17.70 -28.06 14.95
N SER A 110 -16.53 -28.33 14.34
CA SER A 110 -15.47 -27.33 14.22
C SER A 110 -15.86 -26.24 13.23
N LYS A 111 -15.37 -25.02 13.48
CA LYS A 111 -15.61 -23.84 12.65
C LYS A 111 -14.29 -23.24 12.24
N ASN A 112 -14.03 -23.15 10.93
CA ASN A 112 -12.85 -22.46 10.43
C ASN A 112 -13.23 -21.34 9.48
N ARG A 113 -12.52 -20.21 9.62
CA ARG A 113 -12.63 -19.09 8.69
C ARG A 113 -11.79 -19.37 7.45
N MET A 114 -12.44 -19.35 6.29
CA MET A 114 -11.81 -19.45 4.99
C MET A 114 -11.60 -18.06 4.43
N ASP A 115 -10.34 -17.70 4.21
CA ASP A 115 -9.94 -16.43 3.60
C ASP A 115 -9.36 -16.66 2.20
N GLY A 116 -9.70 -15.76 1.29
CA GLY A 116 -9.14 -15.74 -0.06
C GLY A 116 -9.35 -14.39 -0.76
N TYR A 117 -8.94 -14.34 -2.01
CA TYR A 117 -8.93 -13.16 -2.84
C TYR A 117 -9.47 -13.49 -4.23
N PHE A 118 -10.26 -12.60 -4.81
CA PHE A 118 -10.77 -12.75 -6.18
C PHE A 118 -10.76 -11.42 -6.94
N CYS A 119 -10.65 -11.51 -8.27
CA CYS A 119 -10.81 -10.35 -9.13
C CYS A 119 -12.29 -10.15 -9.41
N MET A 120 -12.84 -8.96 -9.13
CA MET A 120 -14.25 -8.65 -9.42
C MET A 120 -14.59 -8.73 -10.91
N ASN A 121 -13.62 -8.48 -11.79
CA ASN A 121 -13.81 -8.57 -13.24
C ASN A 121 -13.59 -10.00 -13.76
N GLY A 122 -13.06 -10.92 -12.95
CA GLY A 122 -12.66 -12.25 -13.40
C GLY A 122 -13.85 -13.15 -13.71
N GLY A 123 -14.02 -13.50 -14.98
CA GLY A 123 -15.14 -14.31 -15.46
C GLY A 123 -16.47 -13.56 -15.45
N ALA A 124 -16.43 -12.22 -15.38
CA ALA A 124 -17.62 -11.40 -15.48
C ALA A 124 -17.97 -11.19 -16.95
N THR A 125 -19.20 -11.54 -17.36
CA THR A 125 -19.73 -11.32 -18.72
C THR A 125 -19.83 -9.84 -19.13
N LYS A 126 -19.61 -8.91 -18.20
CA LYS A 126 -19.72 -7.46 -18.43
C LYS A 126 -18.38 -6.80 -18.79
N THR A 127 -17.26 -7.52 -18.79
CA THR A 127 -15.94 -6.93 -19.06
C THR A 127 -15.01 -7.92 -19.73
N ASP A 128 -14.61 -7.64 -20.97
CA ASP A 128 -13.76 -8.54 -21.77
C ASP A 128 -12.30 -8.59 -21.29
N ASN A 129 -11.87 -7.60 -20.50
CA ASN A 129 -10.47 -7.49 -20.03
C ASN A 129 -10.04 -8.57 -19.03
N CYS A 130 -10.94 -9.42 -18.52
CA CYS A 130 -10.57 -10.52 -17.61
C CYS A 130 -11.49 -11.74 -17.82
N PRO A 131 -11.28 -12.51 -18.91
CA PRO A 131 -12.23 -13.52 -19.39
C PRO A 131 -12.39 -14.71 -18.43
N SER A 132 -11.37 -15.00 -17.63
CA SER A 132 -11.33 -16.15 -16.74
C SER A 132 -11.49 -15.74 -15.27
N SER A 133 -12.10 -16.64 -14.48
CA SER A 133 -12.12 -16.52 -13.03
C SER A 133 -10.68 -16.49 -12.49
N ASN A 134 -10.39 -15.50 -11.66
CA ASN A 134 -9.08 -15.34 -11.02
C ASN A 134 -9.26 -15.25 -9.51
N ARG A 135 -8.87 -16.31 -8.80
CA ARG A 135 -9.07 -16.49 -7.36
C ARG A 135 -7.89 -17.22 -6.74
N ILE A 136 -7.54 -16.87 -5.50
CA ILE A 136 -6.50 -17.53 -4.72
C ILE A 136 -6.89 -17.55 -3.24
N SER A 137 -6.67 -18.65 -2.52
CA SER A 137 -6.86 -18.66 -1.06
C SER A 137 -5.73 -17.93 -0.36
N LYS A 138 -5.98 -17.42 0.85
CA LYS A 138 -4.93 -16.79 1.66
C LYS A 138 -3.80 -17.77 1.94
N SER A 139 -4.13 -19.02 2.31
CA SER A 139 -3.13 -20.08 2.55
C SER A 139 -2.25 -20.32 1.33
N ALA A 140 -2.84 -20.54 0.14
CA ALA A 140 -2.06 -20.82 -1.06
C ALA A 140 -1.17 -19.63 -1.46
N LEU A 141 -1.64 -18.39 -1.30
CA LEU A 141 -0.81 -17.21 -1.54
C LEU A 141 0.35 -17.15 -0.53
N THR A 142 0.05 -17.38 0.75
CA THR A 142 1.06 -17.40 1.82
C THR A 142 2.11 -18.49 1.58
N ASP A 143 1.71 -19.70 1.19
CA ASP A 143 2.63 -20.81 0.90
C ASP A 143 3.55 -20.50 -0.29
N ILE A 144 2.99 -19.92 -1.37
CA ILE A 144 3.77 -19.47 -2.54
C ILE A 144 4.78 -18.40 -2.13
N LEU A 145 4.37 -17.42 -1.32
CA LEU A 145 5.25 -16.35 -0.85
C LEU A 145 6.34 -16.90 0.07
N PHE A 146 6.04 -17.79 1.00
CA PHE A 146 7.06 -18.43 1.84
C PHE A 146 8.06 -19.21 1.00
N ALA A 147 7.62 -20.02 0.03
CA ALA A 147 8.51 -20.74 -0.86
C ALA A 147 9.37 -19.79 -1.72
N LEU A 148 8.82 -18.65 -2.16
CA LEU A 148 9.56 -17.62 -2.87
C LEU A 148 10.62 -16.99 -1.96
N PHE A 149 10.24 -16.60 -0.74
CA PHE A 149 11.17 -16.05 0.23
C PHE A 149 12.24 -17.07 0.61
N GLU A 150 11.92 -18.35 0.81
CA GLU A 150 12.89 -19.43 1.05
C GLU A 150 13.89 -19.60 -0.10
N LYS A 151 13.45 -19.46 -1.36
CA LYS A 151 14.36 -19.47 -2.50
C LYS A 151 15.25 -18.23 -2.56
N GLU A 152 14.68 -17.04 -2.33
CA GLU A 152 15.49 -15.82 -2.20
C GLU A 152 16.47 -15.91 -1.02
N PHE A 153 16.04 -16.61 0.02
CA PHE A 153 16.84 -16.94 1.18
C PHE A 153 17.97 -17.89 0.81
N ASP A 154 17.75 -19.01 0.14
CA ASP A 154 18.82 -19.97 -0.17
C ASP A 154 19.83 -19.46 -1.19
N VAL A 155 19.39 -18.64 -2.15
CA VAL A 155 20.28 -17.97 -3.11
C VAL A 155 21.14 -16.91 -2.42
N GLY A 156 20.64 -16.27 -1.35
CA GLY A 156 21.36 -15.22 -0.63
C GLY A 156 22.01 -15.57 0.73
N LEU A 157 21.57 -16.59 1.47
CA LEU A 157 21.82 -16.66 2.93
C LEU A 157 23.06 -17.41 3.39
N LYS A 158 23.96 -17.86 2.52
CA LYS A 158 25.31 -18.24 2.99
C LYS A 158 26.11 -17.04 3.56
N LYS A 159 25.60 -15.81 3.43
CA LYS A 159 26.34 -14.57 3.73
C LYS A 159 25.48 -13.48 4.39
N GLN A 160 24.66 -13.84 5.38
CA GLN A 160 23.68 -12.95 6.05
C GLN A 160 24.27 -11.63 6.62
N ARG A 161 25.50 -11.63 7.15
CA ARG A 161 26.23 -10.41 7.55
C ARG A 161 26.71 -9.59 6.35
N MET A 162 27.06 -10.25 5.25
CA MET A 162 27.54 -9.56 4.05
C MET A 162 26.44 -8.77 3.37
N TYR A 163 25.14 -9.10 3.46
CA TYR A 163 24.12 -8.27 2.79
C TYR A 163 24.03 -6.87 3.36
N LEU A 164 24.06 -6.72 4.69
CA LEU A 164 24.05 -5.41 5.33
C LEU A 164 25.36 -4.66 5.06
N ASP A 165 26.50 -5.36 5.14
CA ASP A 165 27.81 -4.74 4.94
C ASP A 165 28.06 -4.38 3.46
N THR A 166 27.68 -5.25 2.53
CA THR A 166 27.74 -5.02 1.08
C THR A 166 26.77 -3.93 0.66
N ALA A 167 25.54 -3.90 1.17
CA ALA A 167 24.61 -2.83 0.86
C ALA A 167 25.08 -1.47 1.39
N ARG A 168 25.56 -1.43 2.64
CA ARG A 168 26.19 -0.23 3.20
C ARG A 168 27.41 0.19 2.40
N ALA A 169 28.23 -0.75 1.93
CA ALA A 169 29.40 -0.47 1.10
C ALA A 169 29.02 0.10 -0.26
N ILE A 170 28.00 -0.45 -0.93
CA ILE A 170 27.52 0.04 -2.23
C ILE A 170 26.94 1.45 -2.09
N ILE A 171 26.10 1.70 -1.08
CA ILE A 171 25.53 3.03 -0.82
C ILE A 171 26.66 4.03 -0.52
N ARG A 172 27.63 3.63 0.32
CA ARG A 172 28.80 4.47 0.64
C ARG A 172 29.63 4.80 -0.61
N HIS A 173 29.89 3.80 -1.47
CA HIS A 173 30.65 4.00 -2.70
C HIS A 173 29.94 4.96 -3.65
N LYS A 174 28.65 4.75 -3.92
CA LYS A 174 27.85 5.64 -4.77
C LYS A 174 27.78 7.05 -4.21
N LYS A 175 27.64 7.19 -2.88
CA LYS A 175 27.66 8.51 -2.21
C LYS A 175 29.00 9.21 -2.45
N GLN A 176 30.10 8.50 -2.28
CA GLN A 176 31.45 9.05 -2.51
C GLN A 176 31.67 9.45 -3.98
N GLU A 177 31.19 8.67 -4.95
CA GLU A 177 31.25 9.02 -6.38
C GLU A 177 30.46 10.30 -6.70
N LEU A 178 29.27 10.44 -6.09
CA LEU A 178 28.43 11.64 -6.24
C LEU A 178 29.10 12.87 -5.59
N GLU A 179 29.64 12.73 -4.39
CA GLU A 179 30.38 13.80 -3.70
C GLU A 179 31.58 14.27 -4.51
N GLN A 180 32.36 13.34 -5.09
CA GLN A 180 33.48 13.66 -5.98
C GLN A 180 33.02 14.39 -7.25
N SER A 181 31.93 13.94 -7.86
CA SER A 181 31.36 14.55 -9.06
C SER A 181 30.86 15.97 -8.77
N LEU A 182 30.19 16.18 -7.63
CA LEU A 182 29.72 17.47 -7.18
C LEU A 182 30.89 18.43 -6.91
N HIS A 183 31.92 17.92 -6.21
CA HIS A 183 33.14 18.68 -5.95
C HIS A 183 33.83 19.14 -7.25
N ALA A 184 33.94 18.25 -8.25
CA ALA A 184 34.52 18.58 -9.55
C ALA A 184 33.73 19.69 -10.28
N VAL A 185 32.39 19.67 -10.21
CA VAL A 185 31.53 20.73 -10.78
C VAL A 185 31.78 22.07 -10.07
N VAL A 186 31.83 22.07 -8.74
CA VAL A 186 32.11 23.28 -7.94
C VAL A 186 33.49 23.86 -8.28
N CYS A 187 34.54 23.03 -8.30
CA CYS A 187 35.88 23.46 -8.69
C CYS A 187 35.91 24.05 -10.11
N THR A 188 35.17 23.45 -11.05
CA THR A 188 35.07 23.97 -12.42
C THR A 188 34.40 25.34 -12.47
N LYS A 189 33.34 25.56 -11.69
CA LYS A 189 32.67 26.87 -11.57
C LYS A 189 33.59 27.94 -10.99
N LEU A 190 34.34 27.61 -9.93
CA LEU A 190 35.31 28.51 -9.31
C LEU A 190 36.40 28.92 -10.31
N ARG A 191 36.98 27.96 -11.03
CA ARG A 191 37.99 28.24 -12.06
C ARG A 191 37.46 29.17 -13.16
N LEU A 192 36.23 28.95 -13.63
CA LEU A 192 35.58 29.84 -14.61
C LEU A 192 35.34 31.26 -14.05
N ALA A 193 35.11 31.39 -12.74
CA ALA A 193 34.97 32.69 -12.09
C ALA A 193 36.32 33.43 -12.02
N GLU A 194 37.39 32.73 -11.68
CA GLU A 194 38.76 33.27 -11.61
C GLU A 194 39.27 33.73 -12.99
N GLU A 195 39.03 32.92 -14.03
CA GLU A 195 39.41 33.22 -15.43
C GLU A 195 38.78 34.52 -15.98
N GLU A 196 37.65 34.97 -15.41
CA GLU A 196 36.97 36.21 -15.81
C GLU A 196 37.86 37.44 -15.68
N SER A 197 38.56 37.53 -14.55
CA SER A 197 39.37 38.70 -14.22
C SER A 197 40.49 38.88 -15.24
N GLY A 198 41.16 37.79 -15.63
CA GLY A 198 42.21 37.79 -16.64
C GLY A 198 41.70 38.16 -18.03
N LYS A 199 40.55 37.60 -18.45
CA LYS A 199 39.93 37.92 -19.74
C LYS A 199 39.47 39.38 -19.82
N TYR A 200 38.90 39.91 -18.74
CA TYR A 200 38.52 41.32 -18.65
C TYR A 200 39.73 42.26 -18.72
N MET A 201 40.80 41.94 -17.99
CA MET A 201 42.03 42.73 -18.05
C MET A 201 42.69 42.70 -19.44
N ALA A 202 42.72 41.55 -20.10
CA ALA A 202 43.23 41.43 -21.47
C ALA A 202 42.43 42.28 -22.47
N TYR A 203 41.10 42.32 -22.34
CA TYR A 203 40.24 43.22 -23.12
C TYR A 203 40.54 44.69 -22.84
N ARG A 204 40.64 45.09 -21.56
CA ARG A 204 40.92 46.48 -21.17
C ARG A 204 42.29 46.98 -21.61
N MET A 205 43.27 46.09 -21.69
CA MET A 205 44.63 46.36 -22.17
C MET A 205 44.74 46.36 -23.71
N GLY A 206 43.67 46.04 -24.44
CA GLY A 206 43.66 45.94 -25.91
C GLY A 206 44.27 44.65 -26.46
N ASN A 207 44.64 43.70 -25.60
CA ASN A 207 45.21 42.41 -25.99
C ASN A 207 44.14 41.38 -26.42
N LEU A 208 42.86 41.70 -26.24
CA LEU A 208 41.72 40.88 -26.66
C LEU A 208 40.69 41.78 -27.35
N SER A 209 40.18 41.37 -28.51
CA SER A 209 39.18 42.16 -29.23
C SER A 209 37.83 42.15 -28.49
N GLN A 210 36.99 43.15 -28.74
CA GLN A 210 35.63 43.19 -28.20
C GLN A 210 34.81 41.96 -28.65
N LYS A 211 34.97 41.54 -29.91
CA LYS A 211 34.29 40.37 -30.47
C LYS A 211 34.65 39.10 -29.69
N ASP A 212 35.93 38.85 -29.47
CA ASP A 212 36.42 37.66 -28.77
C ASP A 212 36.02 37.66 -27.29
N TYR A 213 35.98 38.85 -26.66
CA TYR A 213 35.53 38.99 -25.27
C TYR A 213 34.03 38.68 -25.11
N VAL A 214 33.19 39.16 -26.04
CA VAL A 214 31.75 38.85 -26.06
C VAL A 214 31.50 37.37 -26.31
N GLU A 215 32.24 36.76 -27.24
CA GLU A 215 32.14 35.32 -27.52
C GLU A 215 32.55 34.48 -26.29
N TYR A 216 33.63 34.86 -25.61
CA TYR A 216 34.02 34.24 -24.34
C TYR A 216 32.92 34.35 -23.28
N LYS A 217 32.31 35.53 -23.10
CA LYS A 217 31.21 35.75 -22.14
C LYS A 217 30.02 34.82 -22.43
N MET A 218 29.61 34.72 -23.69
CA MET A 218 28.53 33.82 -24.11
C MET A 218 28.88 32.34 -23.86
N CYS A 219 30.09 31.92 -24.23
CA CYS A 219 30.55 30.54 -24.02
C CYS A 219 30.60 30.18 -22.53
N LYS A 220 31.11 31.09 -21.70
CA LYS A 220 31.14 30.95 -20.24
C LYS A 220 29.74 30.83 -19.65
N GLU A 221 28.82 31.69 -20.07
CA GLU A 221 27.44 31.66 -19.57
C GLU A 221 26.72 30.35 -19.96
N ASN A 222 26.92 29.87 -21.19
CA ASN A 222 26.45 28.54 -21.61
C ASN A 222 27.03 27.43 -20.73
N ARG A 223 28.35 27.46 -20.50
CA ARG A 223 29.03 26.47 -19.68
C ARG A 223 28.55 26.49 -18.22
N LEU A 224 28.30 27.67 -17.65
CA LEU A 224 27.73 27.82 -16.31
C LEU A 224 26.34 27.19 -16.22
N ARG A 225 25.47 27.45 -17.20
CA ARG A 225 24.13 26.82 -17.27
C ARG A 225 24.21 25.30 -17.33
N ASP A 226 25.15 24.76 -18.09
CA ASP A 226 25.34 23.30 -18.16
C ASP A 226 25.85 22.72 -16.84
N LEU A 227 26.80 23.40 -16.18
CA LEU A 227 27.31 23.00 -14.87
C LEU A 227 26.23 23.10 -13.77
N GLU A 228 25.34 24.09 -13.83
CA GLU A 228 24.18 24.20 -12.93
C GLU A 228 23.18 23.05 -13.11
N LYS A 229 22.89 22.68 -14.37
CA LYS A 229 22.05 21.50 -14.65
C LYS A 229 22.69 20.22 -14.12
N GLN A 230 24.00 20.04 -14.32
CA GLN A 230 24.73 18.89 -13.80
C GLN A 230 24.72 18.84 -12.27
N GLU A 231 24.97 19.97 -11.61
CA GLU A 231 24.91 20.07 -10.15
C GLU A 231 23.53 19.69 -9.62
N LYS A 232 22.46 20.24 -10.23
CA LYS A 232 21.09 19.91 -9.85
C LYS A 232 20.80 18.42 -9.99
N ASN A 233 21.19 17.80 -11.11
CA ASN A 233 21.02 16.38 -11.34
C ASN A 233 21.77 15.51 -10.30
N PHE A 234 23.01 15.87 -9.95
CA PHE A 234 23.76 15.15 -8.92
C PHE A 234 23.13 15.27 -7.53
N ARG A 235 22.62 16.46 -7.17
CA ARG A 235 21.87 16.65 -5.91
C ARG A 235 20.58 15.85 -5.86
N GLU A 236 19.83 15.79 -6.96
CA GLU A 236 18.63 14.96 -7.07
C GLU A 236 18.96 13.47 -6.91
N GLN A 237 20.07 13.02 -7.51
CA GLN A 237 20.56 11.65 -7.35
C GLN A 237 20.97 11.34 -5.91
N GLU A 238 21.61 12.27 -5.20
CA GLU A 238 21.96 12.10 -3.78
C GLU A 238 20.72 11.90 -2.90
N VAL A 239 19.70 12.74 -3.06
CA VAL A 239 18.42 12.61 -2.33
C VAL A 239 17.73 11.28 -2.66
N SER A 240 17.74 10.86 -3.93
CA SER A 240 17.18 9.56 -4.32
C SER A 240 17.94 8.39 -3.70
N LEU A 241 19.28 8.45 -3.68
CA LEU A 241 20.14 7.40 -3.12
C LEU A 241 19.95 7.24 -1.62
N GLU A 242 19.77 8.33 -0.88
CA GLU A 242 19.50 8.29 0.56
C GLU A 242 18.15 7.63 0.85
N ARG A 243 17.10 8.05 0.13
CA ARG A 243 15.75 7.48 0.27
C ARG A 243 15.70 5.99 -0.10
N ASP A 244 16.31 5.63 -1.22
CA ASP A 244 16.28 4.26 -1.72
C ASP A 244 17.18 3.36 -0.85
N GLY A 245 18.29 3.90 -0.34
CA GLY A 245 19.17 3.22 0.61
C GLY A 245 18.51 2.92 1.96
N GLU A 246 17.75 3.87 2.52
CA GLU A 246 16.96 3.64 3.74
C GLU A 246 15.88 2.56 3.51
N THR A 247 15.18 2.66 2.38
CA THR A 247 14.16 1.70 1.96
C THR A 247 14.72 0.29 1.87
N TYR A 248 15.88 0.14 1.21
CA TYR A 248 16.60 -1.11 1.10
C TYR A 248 17.01 -1.68 2.47
N LEU A 249 17.58 -0.86 3.35
CA LEU A 249 17.96 -1.30 4.70
C LEU A 249 16.75 -1.69 5.56
N LYS A 250 15.59 -1.07 5.34
CA LYS A 250 14.33 -1.44 5.99
C LYS A 250 13.83 -2.79 5.47
N ALA A 251 13.88 -3.01 4.16
CA ALA A 251 13.54 -4.29 3.54
C ALA A 251 14.44 -5.43 4.04
N VAL A 252 15.76 -5.24 4.09
CA VAL A 252 16.69 -6.26 4.63
C VAL A 252 16.40 -6.59 6.10
N ARG A 253 16.06 -5.59 6.93
CA ARG A 253 15.65 -5.83 8.32
C ARG A 253 14.34 -6.62 8.40
N ALA A 254 13.37 -6.30 7.56
CA ALA A 254 12.12 -7.04 7.45
C ALA A 254 12.34 -8.50 7.01
N LEU A 255 13.24 -8.74 6.05
CA LEU A 255 13.62 -10.09 5.61
C LEU A 255 14.20 -10.93 6.76
N ILE A 256 15.09 -10.34 7.57
CA ILE A 256 15.67 -11.03 8.74
C ILE A 256 14.59 -11.39 9.76
N LYS A 257 13.65 -10.48 10.02
CA LYS A 257 12.54 -10.72 10.94
C LYS A 257 11.62 -11.83 10.43
N LEU A 258 11.31 -11.84 9.14
CA LEU A 258 10.48 -12.88 8.51
C LEU A 258 11.10 -14.27 8.65
N LYS A 259 12.43 -14.40 8.46
CA LYS A 259 13.14 -15.68 8.62
C LYS A 259 13.02 -16.24 10.05
N ASN A 260 13.03 -15.36 11.05
CA ASN A 260 13.00 -15.77 12.46
C ASN A 260 11.58 -16.08 12.95
N GLU A 261 10.60 -15.28 12.54
CA GLU A 261 9.23 -15.35 13.08
C GLU A 261 8.28 -16.20 12.22
N GLN A 262 8.58 -16.45 10.94
CA GLN A 262 7.73 -17.18 9.99
C GLN A 262 6.26 -16.70 9.95
N VAL A 263 6.02 -15.41 10.23
CA VAL A 263 4.70 -14.78 10.18
C VAL A 263 4.73 -13.59 9.24
N LEU A 264 3.81 -13.56 8.27
CA LEU A 264 3.62 -12.42 7.37
C LEU A 264 2.71 -11.38 8.03
N THR A 265 3.29 -10.31 8.57
CA THR A 265 2.54 -9.14 9.04
C THR A 265 2.36 -8.13 7.91
N ARG A 266 1.36 -7.24 8.03
CA ARG A 266 1.14 -6.15 7.07
C ARG A 266 2.41 -5.31 6.87
N GLU A 267 3.10 -4.99 7.96
CA GLU A 267 4.33 -4.19 7.93
C GLU A 267 5.47 -4.88 7.17
N LEU A 268 5.61 -6.20 7.32
CA LEU A 268 6.59 -6.98 6.58
C LEU A 268 6.25 -7.00 5.09
N ILE A 269 4.99 -7.26 4.75
CA ILE A 269 4.54 -7.26 3.35
C ILE A 269 4.76 -5.88 2.70
N GLU A 270 4.31 -4.80 3.32
CA GLU A 270 4.44 -3.44 2.77
C GLU A 270 5.91 -2.96 2.69
N SER A 271 6.83 -3.56 3.46
CA SER A 271 8.26 -3.22 3.38
C SER A 271 9.04 -4.04 2.36
N LEU A 272 8.60 -5.26 2.06
CA LEU A 272 9.28 -6.18 1.16
C LEU A 272 8.72 -6.15 -0.27
N ILE A 273 7.41 -5.96 -0.40
CA ILE A 273 6.68 -6.14 -1.64
C ILE A 273 5.98 -4.85 -2.03
N ASP A 274 6.26 -4.36 -3.24
CA ASP A 274 5.54 -3.26 -3.86
C ASP A 274 4.18 -3.76 -4.37
N LYS A 275 4.19 -4.81 -5.19
CA LYS A 275 2.97 -5.38 -5.78
C LYS A 275 3.04 -6.89 -5.92
N ILE A 276 1.89 -7.53 -5.82
CA ILE A 276 1.65 -8.94 -6.07
C ILE A 276 0.59 -9.01 -7.17
N TYR A 277 0.94 -9.58 -8.31
CA TYR A 277 0.02 -9.86 -9.40
C TYR A 277 -0.37 -11.33 -9.40
N VAL A 278 -1.66 -11.60 -9.23
CA VAL A 278 -2.21 -12.95 -9.32
C VAL A 278 -2.83 -13.14 -10.70
N TYR A 279 -2.47 -14.21 -11.38
CA TYR A 279 -3.00 -14.61 -12.68
C TYR A 279 -3.89 -15.86 -12.55
N PRO A 280 -4.79 -16.12 -13.53
CA PRO A 280 -5.50 -17.38 -13.63
C PRO A 280 -4.55 -18.58 -13.53
N GLY A 281 -5.01 -19.67 -12.90
CA GLY A 281 -4.16 -20.83 -12.62
C GLY A 281 -3.26 -20.68 -11.39
N LYS A 282 -3.49 -19.66 -10.54
CA LYS A 282 -2.73 -19.38 -9.30
C LYS A 282 -1.25 -19.05 -9.54
N ARG A 283 -0.89 -18.60 -10.74
CA ARG A 283 0.45 -18.04 -10.99
C ARG A 283 0.54 -16.68 -10.31
N VAL A 284 1.59 -16.47 -9.53
CA VAL A 284 1.84 -15.24 -8.78
C VAL A 284 3.14 -14.61 -9.25
N GLU A 285 3.11 -13.31 -9.50
CA GLU A 285 4.28 -12.49 -9.80
C GLU A 285 4.41 -11.46 -8.68
N VAL A 286 5.61 -11.30 -8.14
CA VAL A 286 5.88 -10.42 -7.00
C VAL A 286 6.92 -9.40 -7.43
N LEU A 287 6.58 -8.13 -7.26
CA LEU A 287 7.50 -7.01 -7.41
C LEU A 287 7.99 -6.61 -6.02
N PHE A 288 9.29 -6.76 -5.78
CA PHE A 288 9.91 -6.36 -4.52
C PHE A 288 10.12 -4.85 -4.47
N THR A 289 10.03 -4.27 -3.28
CA THR A 289 10.30 -2.84 -3.03
C THR A 289 11.77 -2.48 -3.23
N TYR A 290 12.67 -3.45 -3.02
CA TYR A 290 14.09 -3.30 -3.24
C TYR A 290 14.41 -3.77 -4.67
N SER A 291 14.31 -2.84 -5.62
CA SER A 291 14.62 -3.12 -7.02
C SER A 291 16.08 -3.55 -7.21
N ASP A 292 16.32 -4.33 -8.28
CA ASP A 292 17.60 -4.84 -8.79
C ASP A 292 18.72 -3.80 -9.04
N ALA A 293 18.45 -2.50 -8.86
CA ALA A 293 19.39 -1.40 -9.07
C ALA A 293 20.68 -1.46 -8.22
N LEU A 294 20.70 -2.31 -7.19
CA LEU A 294 21.88 -2.58 -6.37
C LEU A 294 22.57 -3.92 -6.73
N VAL A 295 21.89 -4.85 -7.40
CA VAL A 295 22.37 -6.22 -7.67
C VAL A 295 22.77 -6.42 -9.14
N GLU A 296 22.13 -5.75 -10.10
CA GLU A 296 22.32 -5.92 -11.56
C GLU A 296 23.72 -5.62 -12.10
N ARG A 297 24.63 -5.01 -11.32
CA ARG A 297 26.01 -4.78 -11.76
C ARG A 297 26.96 -5.95 -11.50
N GLN A 298 26.52 -7.04 -10.87
CA GLN A 298 27.37 -8.24 -10.70
C GLN A 298 27.31 -9.24 -11.86
N VAL A 299 26.37 -9.10 -12.79
CA VAL A 299 26.21 -10.05 -13.92
C VAL A 299 26.94 -9.59 -15.19
N LYS A 300 27.49 -8.36 -15.22
CA LYS A 300 28.42 -7.91 -16.26
C LYS A 300 29.86 -7.98 -15.76
N LYS A 301 30.39 -9.19 -15.65
CA LYS A 301 31.83 -9.48 -15.67
C LYS A 301 32.08 -10.70 -16.54
#